data_AF-A0AAD6Y1A0-F1
#
_entry.id   AF-A0AAD6Y1A0-F1
#
_cell.length_a   1.000
_cell.length_b   1.000
_cell.length_c   1.000
_cell.angle_alpha   90.00
_cell.angle_beta   90.00
_cell.angle_gamma   90.00
#
_symmetry.space_group_name_H-M   'P 1'
#
loop_
_entity.id
_entity.type
_entity.pdbx_description
1 polymer ?
#
loop_
_entity_poly.entity_id
_entity_poly.type
_entity_poly.pdbx_seq_one_letter_code
_entity_poly.pdbx_strand_id
1 'polypeptide(L)'
;RIRCLCHILNLVVKAILSLFAPKKGEKHAGEDENEWDAEDDEEVRRAEEEVDEAVEASDAATIEELDIEELINARDLNVELSDEERELAKNAYRKLNRLGHRIFNSERLRNQLREIAVALKLPEAEKKRMIRAVLTRWNTVTDVLLRGLELQPALDRLCTTSTGRASIRSLLLTNEEWQLMYQLSLVLVEFKAATLIFSSNEPRIYEVIPVIDLLNQHLETPKPAAKRDMFAVVRVAAVAGLGILDKYYAKTDECLMYRAAM
;
A
#
# COMPACT_ATOMS: atom_id res chain seq x y z
N ARG A 1 16.17 -19.59 6.06
CA ARG A 1 16.92 -18.37 6.48
C ARG A 1 15.99 -17.49 7.31
N ILE A 2 16.39 -17.11 8.52
CA ILE A 2 15.67 -16.14 9.35
C ILE A 2 15.98 -14.74 8.79
N ARG A 3 14.95 -13.92 8.56
CA ARG A 3 15.08 -12.53 8.09
C ARG A 3 14.88 -11.58 9.27
N CYS A 4 15.41 -10.36 9.20
CA CYS A 4 15.16 -9.37 10.26
C CYS A 4 13.69 -8.94 10.26
N LEU A 5 13.18 -8.45 11.39
CA LEU A 5 11.76 -8.07 11.51
C LEU A 5 11.37 -7.01 10.47
N CYS A 6 12.19 -5.98 10.24
CA CYS A 6 11.90 -4.97 9.20
C CYS A 6 11.74 -5.58 7.80
N HIS A 7 12.49 -6.64 7.47
CA HIS A 7 12.31 -7.36 6.20
C HIS A 7 11.03 -8.20 6.20
N ILE A 8 10.68 -8.83 7.33
CA ILE A 8 9.41 -9.55 7.47
C ILE A 8 8.24 -8.57 7.29
N LEU A 9 8.27 -7.40 7.92
CA LEU A 9 7.25 -6.35 7.75
C LEU A 9 7.16 -5.90 6.28
N ASN A 10 8.29 -5.73 5.60
CA ASN A 10 8.33 -5.43 4.17
C ASN A 10 7.64 -6.52 3.33
N LEU A 11 7.92 -7.81 3.60
CA LEU A 11 7.25 -8.91 2.91
C LEU A 11 5.75 -8.94 3.15
N VAL A 12 5.31 -8.70 4.38
CA VAL A 12 3.88 -8.67 4.72
C VAL A 12 3.19 -7.57 3.90
N VAL A 13 3.79 -6.38 3.85
CA VAL A 13 3.23 -5.27 3.07
C VAL A 13 3.28 -5.54 1.57
N LYS A 14 4.34 -6.17 1.05
CA LYS A 14 4.38 -6.61 -0.35
C LYS A 14 3.29 -7.65 -0.66
N ALA A 15 3.03 -8.59 0.24
CA ALA A 15 1.95 -9.57 0.07
C ALA A 15 0.57 -8.88 0.06
N ILE A 16 0.32 -7.93 0.98
CA ILE A 16 -0.91 -7.12 1.01
C ILE A 16 -1.07 -6.32 -0.29
N LEU A 17 -0.01 -5.63 -0.73
CA LEU A 17 -0.04 -4.77 -1.92
C LEU A 17 -0.07 -5.56 -3.23
N SER A 18 0.25 -6.85 -3.24
CA SER A 18 0.22 -7.69 -4.46
C SER A 18 -1.16 -7.79 -5.11
N LEU A 19 -2.24 -7.49 -4.37
CA LEU A 19 -3.61 -7.45 -4.88
C LEU A 19 -4.01 -6.08 -5.44
N PHE A 20 -3.20 -5.05 -5.24
CA PHE A 20 -3.47 -3.67 -5.63
C PHE A 20 -2.48 -3.15 -6.68
N ALA A 21 -1.20 -3.49 -6.51
CA ALA A 21 -0.15 -3.10 -7.43
C ALA A 21 -0.10 -4.08 -8.62
N PRO A 22 0.20 -3.61 -9.84
CA PRO A 22 0.44 -4.49 -10.97
C PRO A 22 1.65 -5.38 -10.68
N LYS A 23 1.66 -6.61 -11.22
CA LYS A 23 2.87 -7.42 -11.17
C LYS A 23 3.94 -6.81 -12.07
N LYS A 24 5.21 -6.95 -11.69
CA LYS A 24 6.34 -6.50 -12.51
C LYS A 24 6.24 -7.14 -13.90
N GLY A 25 5.98 -6.32 -14.93
CA GLY A 25 5.83 -6.76 -16.33
C GLY A 25 4.40 -6.97 -16.84
N GLU A 26 3.37 -6.84 -16.00
CA GLU A 26 1.98 -6.80 -16.47
C GLU A 26 1.71 -5.48 -17.20
N LYS A 27 1.38 -5.54 -18.49
CA LYS A 27 0.82 -4.41 -19.23
C LYS A 27 -0.69 -4.41 -19.04
N HIS A 28 -1.27 -3.30 -18.60
CA HIS A 28 -2.73 -3.14 -18.60
C HIS A 28 -3.23 -3.07 -20.05
N ALA A 29 -3.89 -4.14 -20.50
CA ALA A 29 -4.58 -4.16 -21.77
C ALA A 29 -5.97 -3.53 -21.61
N GLY A 30 -6.07 -2.21 -21.80
CA GLY A 30 -7.37 -1.55 -21.93
C GLY A 30 -7.48 -0.24 -21.16
N GLU A 31 -6.89 0.82 -21.69
CA GLU A 31 -7.35 2.21 -21.59
C GLU A 31 -6.47 3.02 -22.57
N ASP A 32 -7.03 4.04 -23.22
CA ASP A 32 -6.29 4.95 -24.11
C ASP A 32 -4.99 5.38 -23.42
N GLU A 33 -3.87 4.79 -23.85
CA GLU A 33 -2.53 5.23 -23.45
C GLU A 33 -2.37 6.65 -24.01
N ASN A 34 -2.80 7.65 -23.25
CA ASN A 34 -2.25 8.99 -23.44
C ASN A 34 -0.74 8.81 -23.33
N GLU A 35 0.00 9.29 -24.33
CA GLU A 35 1.46 9.21 -24.41
C GLU A 35 2.14 9.63 -23.08
N TRP A 36 1.51 10.57 -22.37
CA TRP A 36 1.90 11.06 -21.04
C TRP A 36 1.71 10.06 -19.90
N ASP A 37 0.70 9.19 -19.97
CA ASP A 37 0.44 8.11 -19.00
C ASP A 37 1.44 6.95 -19.16
N ALA A 38 1.94 6.71 -20.39
CA ALA A 38 2.94 5.68 -20.67
C ALA A 38 4.36 6.08 -20.23
N GLU A 39 4.73 7.36 -20.41
CA GLU A 39 6.03 7.88 -19.95
C GLU A 39 6.17 7.88 -18.42
N ASP A 40 5.12 8.29 -17.69
CA ASP A 40 5.09 8.27 -16.22
C ASP A 40 5.25 6.83 -15.69
N ASP A 41 4.58 5.85 -16.31
CA ASP A 41 4.72 4.43 -15.96
C ASP A 41 6.12 3.90 -16.23
N GLU A 42 6.78 4.35 -17.30
CA GLU A 42 8.16 3.95 -17.60
C GLU A 42 9.17 4.54 -16.60
N GLU A 43 8.98 5.80 -16.18
CA GLU A 43 9.82 6.40 -15.13
C GLU A 43 9.66 5.68 -13.79
N VAL A 44 8.41 5.36 -13.42
CA VAL A 44 8.10 4.56 -12.23
C VAL A 44 8.75 3.19 -12.31
N ARG A 45 8.67 2.52 -13.47
CA ARG A 45 9.31 1.21 -13.72
C ARG A 45 10.83 1.28 -13.70
N ARG A 46 11.45 2.35 -14.22
CA ARG A 46 12.91 2.58 -14.13
C ARG A 46 13.38 2.74 -12.69
N ALA A 47 12.58 3.35 -11.82
CA ALA A 47 12.91 3.43 -10.39
C ALA A 47 12.87 2.05 -9.68
N GLU A 48 12.21 1.03 -10.25
CA GLU A 48 12.25 -0.35 -9.75
C GLU A 48 13.56 -1.07 -10.08
N GLU A 49 14.31 -0.61 -11.10
CA GLU A 49 15.54 -1.25 -11.58
C GLU A 49 16.76 -0.97 -10.67
N GLU A 50 16.66 -0.03 -9.72
CA GLU A 50 17.74 0.29 -8.77
C GLU A 50 17.83 -0.67 -7.56
N VAL A 51 16.99 -1.71 -7.51
CA VAL A 51 16.96 -2.69 -6.40
C VAL A 51 17.79 -3.92 -6.74
N ASP A 52 18.36 -4.56 -5.72
CA ASP A 52 18.95 -5.89 -5.86
C ASP A 52 17.92 -6.88 -6.41
N GLU A 53 18.04 -7.21 -7.69
CA GLU A 53 17.13 -8.09 -8.42
C GLU A 53 17.00 -9.46 -7.75
N ALA A 54 18.07 -9.96 -7.10
CA ALA A 54 18.03 -11.25 -6.42
C ALA A 54 17.18 -11.19 -5.14
N VAL A 55 17.20 -10.07 -4.42
CA VAL A 55 16.34 -9.87 -3.24
C VAL A 55 14.87 -9.77 -3.67
N GLU A 56 14.58 -8.99 -4.71
CA GLU A 56 13.21 -8.84 -5.21
C GLU A 56 12.65 -10.14 -5.78
N ALA A 57 13.45 -10.90 -6.54
CA ALA A 57 13.03 -12.22 -7.02
C ALA A 57 12.77 -13.20 -5.86
N SER A 58 13.58 -13.15 -4.80
CA SER A 58 13.37 -14.00 -3.62
C SER A 58 12.12 -13.61 -2.83
N ASP A 59 11.83 -12.31 -2.72
CA ASP A 59 10.61 -11.81 -2.09
C ASP A 59 9.37 -12.16 -2.92
N ALA A 60 9.42 -11.98 -4.24
CA ALA A 60 8.34 -12.35 -5.16
C ALA A 60 8.02 -13.85 -5.07
N ALA A 61 9.03 -14.72 -5.14
CA ALA A 61 8.84 -16.16 -5.00
C ALA A 61 8.20 -16.53 -3.64
N THR A 62 8.59 -15.83 -2.56
CA THR A 62 8.00 -16.04 -1.23
C THR A 62 6.50 -15.71 -1.19
N ILE A 63 6.07 -14.72 -1.95
CA ILE A 63 4.67 -14.27 -2.04
C ILE A 63 3.88 -15.17 -3.00
N GLU A 64 4.48 -15.60 -4.12
CA GLU A 64 3.87 -16.52 -5.08
C GLU A 64 3.64 -17.92 -4.51
N GLU A 65 4.46 -18.34 -3.54
CA GLU A 65 4.25 -19.57 -2.76
C GLU A 65 3.00 -19.53 -1.87
N LEU A 66 2.37 -18.37 -1.64
CA LEU A 66 1.18 -18.27 -0.81
C LEU A 66 -0.05 -18.82 -1.54
N ASP A 67 -0.63 -19.89 -1.01
CA ASP A 67 -1.96 -20.33 -1.39
C ASP A 67 -3.02 -19.54 -0.60
N ILE A 68 -3.46 -18.43 -1.18
CA ILE A 68 -4.45 -17.55 -0.54
C ILE A 68 -5.79 -18.27 -0.35
N GLU A 69 -6.18 -19.17 -1.26
CA GLU A 69 -7.43 -19.92 -1.15
C GLU A 69 -7.37 -20.92 0.00
N GLU A 70 -6.27 -21.65 0.13
CA GLU A 70 -6.02 -22.52 1.29
C GLU A 70 -6.03 -21.71 2.61
N LEU A 71 -5.39 -20.54 2.63
CA LEU A 71 -5.34 -19.68 3.82
C LEU A 71 -6.72 -19.11 4.21
N ILE A 72 -7.58 -18.82 3.23
CA ILE A 72 -8.98 -18.40 3.44
C ILE A 72 -9.78 -19.56 4.04
N ASN A 73 -9.66 -20.76 3.45
CA ASN A 73 -10.36 -21.96 3.89
C ASN A 73 -9.94 -22.38 5.31
N ALA A 74 -8.64 -22.34 5.62
CA ALA A 74 -8.10 -22.67 6.94
C ALA A 74 -8.63 -21.74 8.06
N ARG A 75 -9.08 -20.53 7.69
CA ARG A 75 -9.62 -19.52 8.62
C ARG A 75 -11.15 -19.49 8.67
N ASP A 76 -11.82 -20.40 7.95
CA ASP A 76 -13.28 -20.44 7.83
C ASP A 76 -13.87 -19.09 7.40
N LEU A 77 -13.18 -18.41 6.47
CA LEU A 77 -13.59 -17.12 5.94
C LEU A 77 -14.39 -17.33 4.65
N ASN A 78 -15.66 -16.93 4.66
CA ASN A 78 -16.47 -16.88 3.45
C ASN A 78 -16.22 -15.56 2.69
N VAL A 79 -15.12 -15.50 1.94
CA VAL A 79 -14.77 -14.35 1.10
C VAL A 79 -14.38 -14.79 -0.30
N GLU A 80 -15.07 -14.25 -1.29
CA GLU A 80 -14.73 -14.39 -2.70
C GLU A 80 -14.35 -13.01 -3.26
N LEU A 81 -13.26 -12.97 -4.01
CA LEU A 81 -12.74 -11.76 -4.63
C LEU A 81 -13.11 -11.74 -6.12
N SER A 82 -14.10 -10.93 -6.48
CA SER A 82 -14.56 -10.77 -7.86
C SER A 82 -13.55 -10.01 -8.72
N ASP A 83 -13.61 -10.23 -10.04
CA ASP A 83 -12.77 -9.50 -11.00
C ASP A 83 -13.06 -7.99 -10.99
N GLU A 84 -14.32 -7.60 -10.76
CA GLU A 84 -14.72 -6.19 -10.64
C GLU A 84 -14.03 -5.50 -9.45
N GLU A 85 -14.00 -6.14 -8.27
CA GLU A 85 -13.29 -5.60 -7.11
C GLU A 85 -11.76 -5.59 -7.31
N ARG A 86 -11.21 -6.59 -8.03
CA ARG A 86 -9.78 -6.60 -8.40
C ARG A 86 -9.42 -5.40 -9.27
N GLU A 87 -10.21 -5.13 -10.30
CA GLU A 87 -9.98 -3.99 -11.19
C GLU A 87 -10.23 -2.65 -10.47
N LEU A 88 -11.24 -2.56 -9.60
CA LEU A 88 -11.43 -1.38 -8.74
C LEU A 88 -10.19 -1.11 -7.87
N ALA A 89 -9.62 -2.16 -7.26
CA ALA A 89 -8.43 -2.05 -6.42
C ALA A 89 -7.20 -1.57 -7.18
N LYS A 90 -6.93 -2.19 -8.34
CA LYS A 90 -5.81 -1.81 -9.21
C LYS A 90 -5.96 -0.37 -9.70
N ASN A 91 -7.16 0.02 -10.14
CA ASN A 91 -7.41 1.37 -10.63
C ASN A 91 -7.31 2.43 -9.55
N ALA A 92 -7.90 2.21 -8.37
CA ALA A 92 -7.79 3.13 -7.24
C ALA A 92 -6.33 3.36 -6.83
N TYR A 93 -5.58 2.26 -6.69
CA TYR A 93 -4.17 2.30 -6.31
C TYR A 93 -3.31 3.01 -7.37
N ARG A 94 -3.51 2.69 -8.66
CA ARG A 94 -2.82 3.33 -9.78
C ARG A 94 -3.09 4.83 -9.82
N LYS A 95 -4.38 5.23 -9.80
CA LYS A 95 -4.79 6.64 -9.89
C LYS A 95 -4.16 7.46 -8.77
N LEU A 96 -4.23 6.98 -7.53
CA LEU A 96 -3.70 7.73 -6.38
C LEU A 96 -2.17 7.87 -6.44
N ASN A 97 -1.45 6.80 -6.77
CA ASN A 97 0.01 6.85 -6.89
C ASN A 97 0.46 7.75 -8.05
N ARG A 98 -0.18 7.67 -9.21
CA ARG A 98 0.07 8.58 -10.34
C ARG A 98 -0.24 10.02 -9.98
N LEU A 99 -1.35 10.27 -9.29
CA LEU A 99 -1.72 11.61 -8.83
C LEU A 99 -0.65 12.17 -7.87
N GLY A 100 -0.17 11.34 -6.94
CA GLY A 100 0.95 11.67 -6.06
C GLY A 100 2.22 12.02 -6.84
N HIS A 101 2.60 11.19 -7.82
CA HIS A 101 3.77 11.39 -8.68
C HIS A 101 3.68 12.69 -9.51
N ARG A 102 2.60 12.86 -10.29
CA ARG A 102 2.39 14.02 -11.17
C ARG A 102 2.35 15.33 -10.39
N ILE A 103 1.66 15.35 -9.25
CA ILE A 103 1.62 16.55 -8.42
C ILE A 103 2.99 16.80 -7.79
N PHE A 104 3.67 15.78 -7.27
CA PHE A 104 4.99 15.96 -6.65
C PHE A 104 6.01 16.59 -7.61
N ASN A 105 6.04 16.13 -8.86
CA ASN A 105 6.99 16.60 -9.88
C ASN A 105 6.57 17.93 -10.55
N SER A 106 5.29 18.33 -10.49
CA SER A 106 4.82 19.57 -11.12
C SER A 106 4.66 20.73 -10.13
N GLU A 107 5.52 21.75 -10.21
CA GLU A 107 5.38 22.97 -9.40
C GLU A 107 4.01 23.65 -9.57
N ARG A 108 3.51 23.70 -10.81
CA ARG A 108 2.19 24.26 -11.12
C ARG A 108 1.08 23.54 -10.36
N LEU A 109 1.05 22.21 -10.43
CA LEU A 109 0.02 21.41 -9.74
C LEU A 109 0.15 21.52 -8.22
N ARG A 110 1.38 21.59 -7.67
CA ARG A 110 1.58 21.81 -6.22
C ARG A 110 0.99 23.13 -5.76
N ASN A 111 1.20 24.20 -6.52
CA ASN A 111 0.68 25.53 -6.18
C ASN A 111 -0.85 25.56 -6.27
N GLN A 112 -1.43 24.99 -7.33
CA GLN A 112 -2.88 24.89 -7.49
C GLN A 112 -3.53 24.05 -6.38
N LEU A 113 -2.94 22.91 -6.03
CA LEU A 113 -3.43 22.07 -4.93
C LEU A 113 -3.43 22.84 -3.61
N ARG A 114 -2.34 23.56 -3.32
CA ARG A 114 -2.22 24.37 -2.10
C ARG A 114 -3.27 25.48 -2.06
N GLU A 115 -3.47 26.21 -3.15
CA GLU A 115 -4.50 27.26 -3.24
C GLU A 115 -5.90 26.70 -2.99
N ILE A 116 -6.22 25.55 -3.61
CA ILE A 116 -7.49 24.85 -3.40
C ILE A 116 -7.62 24.40 -1.94
N ALA A 117 -6.59 23.78 -1.36
CA ALA A 117 -6.60 23.29 0.01
C ALA A 117 -6.80 24.42 1.03
N VAL A 118 -6.16 25.58 0.81
CA VAL A 118 -6.34 26.78 1.64
C VAL A 118 -7.77 27.32 1.49
N ALA A 119 -8.29 27.40 0.26
CA ALA A 119 -9.66 27.85 0.02
C ALA A 119 -10.72 26.93 0.67
N LEU A 120 -10.44 25.62 0.73
CA LEU A 120 -11.26 24.63 1.42
C LEU A 120 -11.02 24.57 2.95
N LYS A 121 -10.11 25.40 3.48
CA LYS A 121 -9.75 25.46 4.91
C LYS A 121 -9.32 24.12 5.49
N LEU A 122 -8.57 23.32 4.71
CA LEU A 122 -8.02 22.07 5.22
C LEU A 122 -6.98 22.34 6.33
N PRO A 123 -6.90 21.49 7.38
CA PRO A 123 -5.93 21.66 8.44
C PRO A 123 -4.50 21.70 7.89
N GLU A 124 -3.73 22.71 8.29
CA GLU A 124 -2.34 22.92 7.86
C GLU A 124 -2.15 22.97 6.32
N ALA A 125 -3.18 23.36 5.56
CA ALA A 125 -3.17 23.36 4.10
C ALA A 125 -1.93 24.01 3.46
N GLU A 126 -1.40 25.09 4.06
CA GLU A 126 -0.22 25.81 3.56
C GLU A 126 1.06 24.96 3.56
N LYS A 127 1.15 23.97 4.47
CA LYS A 127 2.31 23.10 4.65
C LYS A 127 2.12 21.74 3.97
N LYS A 128 0.89 21.38 3.59
CA LYS A 128 0.59 20.09 2.99
C LYS A 128 0.88 20.09 1.50
N ARG A 129 1.56 19.02 1.07
CA ARG A 129 1.84 18.69 -0.33
C ARG A 129 1.60 17.20 -0.53
N MET A 130 1.27 16.80 -1.76
CA MET A 130 1.29 15.39 -2.10
C MET A 130 2.70 14.82 -1.98
N ILE A 131 2.76 13.56 -1.59
CA ILE A 131 3.97 12.75 -1.51
C ILE A 131 3.95 11.82 -2.72
N ARG A 132 5.12 11.41 -3.21
CA ARG A 132 5.22 10.33 -4.20
C ARG A 132 5.63 9.04 -3.50
N ALA A 133 5.07 7.93 -3.95
CA ALA A 133 5.52 6.62 -3.50
C ALA A 133 6.93 6.37 -4.01
N VAL A 134 7.77 5.83 -3.15
CA VAL A 134 9.07 5.25 -3.46
C VAL A 134 8.87 3.75 -3.38
N LEU A 135 8.88 3.08 -4.53
CA LEU A 135 8.53 1.66 -4.64
C LEU A 135 9.42 0.76 -3.78
N THR A 136 10.69 1.15 -3.63
CA THR A 136 11.69 0.46 -2.80
C THR A 136 11.49 0.68 -1.29
N ARG A 137 10.56 1.57 -0.90
CA ARG A 137 10.26 1.95 0.48
C ARG A 137 8.75 1.97 0.70
N TRP A 138 8.17 0.81 0.94
CA TRP A 138 6.72 0.63 1.15
C TRP A 138 6.09 1.59 2.19
N ASN A 139 6.84 2.06 3.19
CA ASN A 139 6.37 3.09 4.14
C ASN A 139 5.82 4.35 3.42
N THR A 140 6.42 4.70 2.28
CA THR A 140 6.01 5.85 1.48
C THR A 140 4.68 5.62 0.77
N VAL A 141 4.30 4.39 0.44
CA VAL A 141 2.96 4.08 -0.10
C VAL A 141 1.90 4.42 0.95
N THR A 142 2.14 4.03 2.21
CA THR A 142 1.29 4.42 3.34
C THR A 142 1.25 5.94 3.52
N ASP A 143 2.38 6.64 3.35
CA ASP A 143 2.40 8.12 3.37
C ASP A 143 1.54 8.74 2.25
N VAL A 144 1.59 8.19 1.03
CA VAL A 144 0.75 8.65 -0.09
C VAL A 144 -0.72 8.43 0.22
N LEU A 145 -1.11 7.25 0.73
CA LEU A 145 -2.49 6.95 1.11
C LEU A 145 -3.01 7.95 2.14
N LEU A 146 -2.30 8.10 3.26
CA LEU A 146 -2.70 9.00 4.35
C LEU A 146 -2.78 10.46 3.87
N ARG A 147 -1.78 10.93 3.12
CA ARG A 147 -1.76 12.30 2.59
C ARG A 147 -2.83 12.52 1.53
N GLY A 148 -3.11 11.52 0.69
CA GLY A 148 -4.18 11.53 -0.29
C GLY A 148 -5.54 11.71 0.38
N LEU A 149 -5.83 10.91 1.41
CA LEU A 149 -7.07 10.99 2.18
C LEU A 149 -7.23 12.35 2.89
N GLU A 150 -6.16 12.88 3.49
CA GLU A 150 -6.18 14.22 4.10
C GLU A 150 -6.48 15.34 3.09
N LEU A 151 -6.07 15.17 1.84
CA LEU A 151 -6.21 16.16 0.77
C LEU A 151 -7.35 15.84 -0.20
N GLN A 152 -8.14 14.80 0.05
CA GLN A 152 -9.16 14.29 -0.88
C GLN A 152 -10.05 15.41 -1.47
N PRO A 153 -10.68 16.29 -0.68
CA PRO A 153 -11.55 17.34 -1.23
C PRO A 153 -10.81 18.30 -2.18
N ALA A 154 -9.52 18.56 -1.90
CA ALA A 154 -8.69 19.42 -2.73
C ALA A 154 -8.21 18.70 -4.00
N LEU A 155 -7.89 17.41 -3.91
CA LEU A 155 -7.51 16.57 -5.03
C LEU A 155 -8.67 16.37 -6.01
N ASP A 156 -9.88 16.09 -5.51
CA ASP A 156 -11.08 15.94 -6.34
C ASP A 156 -11.38 17.21 -7.12
N ARG A 157 -11.29 18.37 -6.45
CA ARG A 157 -11.48 19.68 -7.09
C ARG A 157 -10.38 19.98 -8.11
N LEU A 158 -9.13 19.68 -7.78
CA LEU A 158 -8.01 19.87 -8.71
C LEU A 158 -8.20 19.03 -9.98
N CYS A 159 -8.55 17.74 -9.84
CA CYS A 159 -8.77 16.85 -10.97
C CYS A 159 -9.97 17.31 -11.82
N THR A 160 -11.09 17.68 -11.19
CA THR A 160 -12.31 18.12 -11.88
C THR A 160 -12.10 19.40 -12.68
N THR A 161 -11.28 20.33 -12.17
CA THR A 161 -10.95 21.60 -12.85
C THR A 161 -9.82 21.48 -13.87
N SER A 162 -9.17 20.31 -13.98
CA SER A 162 -8.02 20.11 -14.85
C SER A 162 -8.43 19.98 -16.32
N THR A 163 -7.89 20.84 -17.18
CA THR A 163 -8.19 20.91 -18.62
C THR A 163 -6.94 20.89 -19.48
N GLY A 164 -7.10 20.51 -20.76
CA GLY A 164 -6.03 20.50 -21.76
C GLY A 164 -5.32 19.15 -21.88
N ARG A 165 -4.28 19.09 -22.71
CA ARG A 165 -3.56 17.84 -23.04
C ARG A 165 -2.88 17.18 -21.84
N ALA A 166 -2.38 17.98 -20.90
CA ALA A 166 -1.75 17.48 -19.67
C ALA A 166 -2.75 17.36 -18.50
N SER A 167 -4.05 17.20 -18.78
CA SER A 167 -5.07 17.09 -17.73
C SER A 167 -4.79 15.89 -16.82
N ILE A 168 -5.15 16.03 -15.54
CA ILE A 168 -5.15 14.96 -14.53
C ILE A 168 -6.58 14.48 -14.22
N ARG A 169 -7.57 14.86 -15.04
CA ARG A 169 -8.98 14.54 -14.80
C ARG A 169 -9.28 13.03 -14.84
N SER A 170 -8.54 12.26 -15.66
CA SER A 170 -8.63 10.80 -15.70
C SER A 170 -8.19 10.13 -14.40
N LEU A 171 -7.39 10.83 -13.58
CA LEU A 171 -6.92 10.36 -12.28
C LEU A 171 -7.88 10.71 -11.14
N LEU A 172 -9.09 11.19 -11.44
CA LEU A 172 -10.13 11.40 -10.43
C LEU A 172 -10.58 10.04 -9.86
N LEU A 173 -10.45 9.88 -8.54
CA LEU A 173 -10.97 8.72 -7.83
C LEU A 173 -12.49 8.88 -7.60
N THR A 174 -13.23 7.79 -7.74
CA THR A 174 -14.63 7.69 -7.30
C THR A 174 -14.72 7.58 -5.78
N ASN A 175 -15.93 7.74 -5.23
CA ASN A 175 -16.16 7.56 -3.79
C ASN A 175 -15.82 6.13 -3.32
N GLU A 176 -16.08 5.13 -4.15
CA GLU A 176 -15.75 3.73 -3.85
C GLU A 176 -14.23 3.51 -3.85
N GLU A 177 -13.52 4.07 -4.83
CA GLU A 177 -12.06 4.03 -4.87
C GLU A 177 -11.44 4.74 -3.63
N TRP A 178 -11.98 5.89 -3.22
CA TRP A 178 -11.55 6.57 -2.00
C TRP A 178 -11.81 5.76 -0.74
N GLN A 179 -13.00 5.14 -0.63
CA GLN A 179 -13.34 4.27 0.50
C GLN A 179 -12.42 3.05 0.56
N LEU A 180 -12.06 2.49 -0.60
CA LEU A 180 -11.12 1.38 -0.70
C LEU A 180 -9.71 1.79 -0.25
N MET A 181 -9.21 2.96 -0.69
CA MET A 181 -7.92 3.49 -0.24
C MET A 181 -7.90 3.80 1.26
N TYR A 182 -9.02 4.27 1.82
CA TYR A 182 -9.17 4.44 3.26
C TYR A 182 -9.01 3.10 4.00
N GLN A 183 -9.72 2.05 3.58
CA GLN A 183 -9.61 0.73 4.21
C GLN A 183 -8.20 0.13 4.09
N LEU A 184 -7.57 0.25 2.93
CA LEU A 184 -6.17 -0.15 2.74
C LEU A 184 -5.23 0.61 3.69
N SER A 185 -5.45 1.92 3.89
CA SER A 185 -4.63 2.72 4.81
C SER A 185 -4.74 2.25 6.27
N LEU A 186 -5.92 1.79 6.70
CA LEU A 186 -6.12 1.23 8.04
C LEU A 186 -5.34 -0.07 8.23
N VAL A 187 -5.20 -0.88 7.19
CA VAL A 187 -4.37 -2.10 7.25
C VAL A 187 -2.89 -1.72 7.37
N LEU A 188 -2.40 -0.81 6.52
CA LEU A 188 -0.97 -0.53 6.38
C LEU A 188 -0.37 0.36 7.48
N VAL A 189 -1.17 1.12 8.22
CA VAL A 189 -0.66 2.08 9.22
C VAL A 189 0.09 1.40 10.37
N GLU A 190 -0.40 0.25 10.85
CA GLU A 190 0.22 -0.49 11.95
C GLU A 190 1.58 -1.08 11.54
N PHE A 191 1.70 -1.56 10.31
CA PHE A 191 2.98 -2.03 9.77
C PHE A 191 4.01 -0.89 9.72
N LYS A 192 3.59 0.28 9.23
CA LYS A 192 4.46 1.45 9.19
C LYS A 192 4.92 1.83 10.60
N ALA A 193 4.01 1.84 11.58
CA ALA A 193 4.35 2.13 12.97
C ALA A 193 5.37 1.12 13.53
N ALA A 194 5.13 -0.18 13.34
CA ALA A 194 6.06 -1.23 13.74
C ALA A 194 7.44 -1.04 13.08
N THR A 195 7.46 -0.71 11.79
CA THR A 195 8.72 -0.53 11.06
C THR A 195 9.51 0.66 11.58
N LEU A 196 8.85 1.77 11.90
CA LEU A 196 9.53 2.93 12.50
C LEU A 196 10.12 2.58 13.87
N ILE A 197 9.44 1.78 14.69
CA ILE A 197 9.95 1.32 16.00
C ILE A 197 11.22 0.48 15.81
N PHE A 198 11.19 -0.51 14.93
CA PHE A 198 12.32 -1.43 14.70
C PHE A 198 13.42 -0.87 13.77
N SER A 199 13.20 0.29 13.15
CA SER A 199 14.25 1.01 12.43
C SER A 199 15.07 1.92 13.35
N SER A 200 14.73 1.98 14.65
CA SER A 200 15.53 2.72 15.63
C SER A 200 16.84 2.00 15.97
N ASN A 201 17.80 2.74 16.53
CA ASN A 201 19.09 2.17 16.95
C ASN A 201 19.02 1.46 18.32
N GLU A 202 17.83 1.24 18.87
CA GLU A 202 17.65 0.64 20.18
C GLU A 202 17.49 -0.89 20.07
N PRO A 203 18.14 -1.69 20.95
CA PRO A 203 18.01 -3.13 20.92
C PRO A 203 16.60 -3.54 21.40
N ARG A 204 15.75 -3.92 20.44
CA ARG A 204 14.32 -4.22 20.68
C ARG A 204 13.94 -5.68 20.39
N ILE A 205 14.89 -6.60 20.43
CA ILE A 205 14.64 -8.02 20.10
C ILE A 205 13.53 -8.67 20.96
N TYR A 206 13.39 -8.23 22.21
CA TYR A 206 12.34 -8.68 23.15
C TYR A 206 10.93 -8.23 22.75
N GLU A 207 10.79 -7.21 21.90
CA GLU A 207 9.49 -6.71 21.42
C GLU A 207 9.03 -7.42 20.14
N VAL A 208 9.87 -8.25 19.52
CA VAL A 208 9.58 -8.86 18.21
C VAL A 208 8.34 -9.75 18.26
N ILE A 209 8.26 -10.68 19.21
CA ILE A 209 7.10 -11.58 19.33
C ILE A 209 5.83 -10.78 19.70
N PRO A 210 5.84 -9.92 20.74
CA PRO A 210 4.68 -9.08 21.05
C PRO A 210 4.18 -8.25 19.86
N VAL A 211 5.08 -7.68 19.06
CA VAL A 211 4.67 -6.89 17.89
C VAL A 211 4.10 -7.77 16.78
N ILE A 212 4.64 -8.96 16.54
CA ILE A 212 4.03 -9.89 15.59
C ILE A 212 2.63 -10.31 16.07
N ASP A 213 2.43 -10.60 17.35
CA ASP A 213 1.11 -10.94 17.90
C ASP A 213 0.10 -9.81 17.70
N LEU A 214 0.51 -8.56 17.94
CA LEU A 214 -0.33 -7.37 17.70
C LEU A 214 -0.69 -7.21 16.22
N LEU A 215 0.27 -7.43 15.32
CA LEU A 215 0.04 -7.35 13.87
C LEU A 215 -0.85 -8.48 13.35
N ASN A 216 -0.71 -9.69 13.89
CA ASN A 216 -1.61 -10.82 13.61
C ASN A 216 -3.04 -10.47 14.01
N GLN A 217 -3.23 -10.01 15.25
CA GLN A 217 -4.55 -9.59 15.73
C GLN A 217 -5.16 -8.48 14.85
N HIS A 218 -4.35 -7.52 14.41
CA HIS A 218 -4.78 -6.45 13.52
C HIS A 218 -5.27 -6.97 12.17
N LEU A 219 -4.58 -7.95 11.57
CA LEU A 219 -4.98 -8.55 10.29
C LEU A 219 -6.14 -9.55 10.41
N GLU A 220 -6.34 -10.21 11.56
CA GLU A 220 -7.49 -11.09 11.80
C GLU A 220 -8.79 -10.30 12.00
N THR A 221 -8.68 -9.09 12.54
CA THR A 221 -9.82 -8.21 12.86
C THR A 221 -9.64 -6.80 12.30
N PRO A 222 -9.46 -6.64 10.98
CA PRO A 222 -9.17 -5.34 10.40
C PRO A 222 -10.41 -4.44 10.55
N LYS A 223 -10.20 -3.22 11.06
CA LYS A 223 -11.25 -2.20 11.24
C LYS A 223 -11.70 -1.65 9.88
N PRO A 224 -12.98 -1.27 9.69
CA PRO A 224 -14.02 -1.03 10.69
C PRO A 224 -14.75 -2.30 11.17
N ALA A 225 -15.35 -2.23 12.36
CA ALA A 225 -15.84 -3.35 13.19
C ALA A 225 -16.89 -4.30 12.57
N ALA A 226 -17.40 -4.05 11.36
CA ALA A 226 -18.30 -4.94 10.64
C ALA A 226 -17.62 -5.48 9.38
N LYS A 227 -17.31 -6.78 9.32
CA LYS A 227 -16.70 -7.47 8.15
C LYS A 227 -17.46 -7.22 6.82
N ARG A 228 -18.75 -6.84 6.89
CA ARG A 228 -19.62 -6.54 5.74
C ARG A 228 -19.34 -5.18 5.08
N ASP A 229 -18.71 -4.25 5.80
CA ASP A 229 -18.41 -2.91 5.28
C ASP A 229 -17.02 -2.84 4.62
N MET A 230 -16.24 -3.93 4.68
CA MET A 230 -14.92 -4.02 4.08
C MET A 230 -14.99 -4.67 2.70
N PHE A 231 -14.26 -4.10 1.73
CA PHE A 231 -14.13 -4.71 0.40
C PHE A 231 -13.49 -6.10 0.51
N ALA A 232 -13.91 -7.05 -0.33
CA ALA A 232 -13.35 -8.40 -0.30
C ALA A 232 -11.84 -8.36 -0.58
N VAL A 233 -11.39 -7.51 -1.50
CA VAL A 233 -9.96 -7.35 -1.81
C VAL A 233 -9.12 -6.98 -0.58
N VAL A 234 -9.62 -6.14 0.32
CA VAL A 234 -8.90 -5.75 1.55
C VAL A 234 -8.84 -6.92 2.52
N ARG A 235 -9.94 -7.68 2.67
CA ARG A 235 -9.95 -8.89 3.50
C ARG A 235 -8.99 -9.96 2.98
N VAL A 236 -8.99 -10.19 1.67
CA VAL A 236 -8.09 -11.15 1.02
C VAL A 236 -6.63 -10.67 1.13
N ALA A 237 -6.37 -9.36 1.03
CA ALA A 237 -5.06 -8.79 1.27
C ALA A 237 -4.56 -9.00 2.71
N ALA A 238 -5.45 -8.85 3.70
CA ALA A 238 -5.13 -9.15 5.09
C ALA A 238 -4.77 -10.63 5.29
N VAL A 239 -5.47 -11.55 4.63
CA VAL A 239 -5.14 -12.99 4.65
C VAL A 239 -3.77 -13.25 4.01
N ALA A 240 -3.45 -12.60 2.89
CA ALA A 240 -2.11 -12.72 2.29
C ALA A 240 -1.01 -12.23 3.25
N GLY A 241 -1.25 -11.12 3.96
CA GLY A 241 -0.35 -10.62 4.99
C GLY A 241 -0.16 -11.59 6.17
N LEU A 242 -1.25 -12.22 6.64
CA LEU A 242 -1.21 -13.26 7.68
C LEU A 242 -0.39 -14.47 7.25
N GLY A 243 -0.51 -14.91 5.99
CA GLY A 243 0.29 -16.04 5.48
C GLY A 243 1.80 -15.81 5.61
N ILE A 244 2.27 -14.57 5.40
CA ILE A 244 3.67 -14.21 5.65
C ILE A 244 3.98 -14.18 7.15
N LEU A 245 3.12 -13.58 7.98
CA LEU A 245 3.34 -13.53 9.42
C LEU A 245 3.42 -14.93 10.02
N ASP A 246 2.50 -15.84 9.70
CA ASP A 246 2.50 -17.23 10.14
C ASP A 246 3.79 -17.96 9.75
N LYS A 247 4.22 -17.80 8.48
CA LYS A 247 5.46 -18.42 7.95
C LYS A 247 6.70 -18.01 8.75
N TYR A 248 6.75 -16.77 9.24
CA TYR A 248 7.89 -16.27 10.00
C TYR A 248 7.73 -16.42 11.51
N TYR A 249 6.50 -16.41 12.03
CA TYR A 249 6.19 -16.72 13.42
C TYR A 249 6.54 -18.18 13.75
N ALA A 250 6.21 -19.13 12.87
CA ALA A 250 6.65 -20.53 13.05
C ALA A 250 8.18 -20.67 13.17
N LYS A 251 8.95 -19.72 12.63
CA LYS A 251 10.42 -19.70 12.69
C LYS A 251 10.97 -18.94 13.89
N THR A 252 10.16 -18.17 14.63
CA THR A 252 10.65 -17.49 15.84
C THR A 252 10.96 -18.48 16.95
N ASP A 253 10.18 -19.56 17.06
CA ASP A 253 10.41 -20.65 18.03
C ASP A 253 11.68 -21.46 17.74
N GLU A 254 12.12 -21.49 16.49
CA GLU A 254 13.35 -22.15 16.06
C GLU A 254 14.59 -21.29 16.36
N CYS A 255 14.42 -19.99 16.65
CA CYS A 255 15.52 -19.07 16.88
C CYS A 255 15.86 -18.96 18.37
N LEU A 256 17.05 -19.45 18.75
CA LEU A 256 17.55 -19.32 20.11
C LEU A 256 17.56 -17.86 20.61
N MET A 257 17.84 -16.90 19.72
CA MET A 257 17.92 -15.48 20.08
C MET A 257 16.56 -14.91 20.50
N TYR A 258 15.48 -15.26 19.79
CA TYR A 258 14.13 -14.82 20.18
C TYR A 258 13.67 -15.51 21.45
N ARG A 259 13.99 -16.80 21.63
CA ARG A 259 13.68 -17.56 22.84
C ARG A 259 14.44 -17.09 24.08
N ALA A 260 15.66 -16.60 23.93
CA ALA A 260 16.46 -16.10 25.04
C ALA A 260 16.10 -14.65 25.44
N ALA A 261 15.42 -13.91 24.55
CA ALA A 261 15.01 -12.54 24.76
C ALA A 261 13.61 -12.39 25.40
N MET A 262 12.83 -13.47 25.41
CA MET A 262 11.48 -13.57 25.98
C MET A 262 11.53 -14.24 27.35
#